data_AF-A0A2V0RAV8-F1
#
_entry.id   AF-A0A2V0RAV8-F1
#
_cell.length_a   1.000
_cell.length_b   1.000
_cell.length_c   1.000
_cell.angle_alpha   90.00
_cell.angle_beta   90.00
_cell.angle_gamma   90.00
#
_symmetry.space_group_name_H-M   'P 1'
#
loop_
_entity.id
_entity.type
_entity.pdbx_description
1 polymer ?
#
loop_
_entity_poly.entity_id
_entity_poly.type
_entity_poly.pdbx_seq_one_letter_code
_entity_poly.pdbx_strand_id
1 'polypeptide(L)'
;MINGDILPGKIHTLIMSDKQLKRNYRFARGIYVDTNLRNTSPHVLQFIYDNGYSYVSLLNDVIVEGRSWEMSAVKSIIDKPGIYSGTVESISNGIANYGTVPGLAIKKRMNVQLKTYEDSKYDLLPR
;
A
#
# COMPACT_ATOMS: atom_id res chain seq x y z
N MET A 1 -16.16 -11.98 -22.72
CA MET A 1 -14.72 -11.75 -22.45
C MET A 1 -14.54 -10.27 -22.21
N ILE A 2 -14.25 -9.86 -20.98
CA ILE A 2 -13.88 -8.47 -20.70
C ILE A 2 -12.40 -8.37 -21.06
N ASN A 3 -12.10 -7.65 -22.15
CA ASN A 3 -10.73 -7.28 -22.51
C ASN A 3 -10.18 -6.42 -21.38
N GLY A 4 -9.44 -7.05 -20.46
CA GLY A 4 -8.70 -6.37 -19.41
C GLY A 4 -7.46 -5.74 -20.01
N ASP A 5 -7.65 -4.66 -20.78
CA ASP A 5 -6.55 -3.82 -21.22
C ASP A 5 -5.90 -3.21 -19.99
N ILE A 6 -4.63 -3.55 -19.78
CA ILE A 6 -3.81 -2.98 -18.73
C ILE A 6 -3.52 -1.54 -19.14
N LEU A 7 -4.30 -0.60 -18.58
CA LEU A 7 -4.00 0.82 -18.70
C LEU A 7 -2.60 1.06 -18.14
N PRO A 8 -1.73 1.83 -18.84
CA PRO A 8 -0.42 2.20 -18.32
C PRO A 8 -0.58 2.79 -16.91
N GLY A 9 -0.06 2.08 -15.92
CA GLY A 9 -0.23 2.45 -14.52
C GLY A 9 0.46 3.79 -14.27
N LYS A 10 -0.33 4.82 -13.94
CA LYS A 10 0.22 6.06 -13.39
C LYS A 10 0.93 5.70 -12.09
N ILE A 11 2.15 6.19 -11.89
CA ILE A 11 2.80 6.09 -10.59
C ILE A 11 1.96 6.92 -9.61
N HIS A 12 1.59 6.31 -8.49
CA HIS A 12 0.79 6.94 -7.46
C HIS A 12 1.61 7.12 -6.20
N THR A 13 1.48 8.27 -5.56
CA THR A 13 2.15 8.58 -4.30
C THR A 13 1.12 8.61 -3.18
N LEU A 14 1.39 7.84 -2.14
CA LEU A 14 0.64 7.88 -0.90
C LEU A 14 1.24 8.91 0.05
N ILE A 15 0.38 9.60 0.78
CA ILE A 15 0.73 10.48 1.88
C ILE A 15 0.10 9.90 3.14
N MET A 16 0.94 9.52 4.10
CA MET A 16 0.52 9.12 5.44
C MET A 16 0.83 10.28 6.38
N SER A 17 -0.17 10.76 7.12
CA SER A 17 -0.03 11.95 7.96
C SER A 17 -0.91 11.87 9.21
N ASP A 18 -0.53 12.62 10.23
CA ASP A 18 -1.33 12.95 11.41
C ASP A 18 -2.36 14.06 11.14
N LYS A 19 -2.25 14.75 9.99
CA LYS A 19 -3.08 15.91 9.62
C LYS A 19 -3.92 15.64 8.39
N GLN A 20 -5.10 16.25 8.39
CA GLN A 20 -6.03 16.18 7.27
C GLN A 20 -5.53 17.00 6.07
N LEU A 21 -5.52 16.37 4.88
CA LEU A 21 -5.45 17.08 3.61
C LEU A 21 -6.85 17.38 3.07
N LYS A 22 -6.98 18.36 2.17
CA LYS A 22 -8.25 18.70 1.50
C LYS A 22 -8.69 17.60 0.52
N ARG A 23 -9.27 16.52 1.07
CA ARG A 23 -9.75 15.32 0.37
C ARG A 23 -11.08 14.84 0.98
N ASN A 24 -11.73 13.93 0.28
CA ASN A 24 -12.87 13.18 0.80
C ASN A 24 -12.36 11.89 1.45
N TYR A 25 -12.80 11.62 2.68
CA TYR A 25 -12.36 10.46 3.45
C TYR A 25 -13.51 9.55 3.84
N ARG A 26 -13.19 8.27 3.96
CA ARG A 26 -13.97 7.30 4.75
C ARG A 26 -13.18 6.95 6.01
N PHE A 27 -13.88 6.73 7.12
CA PHE A 27 -13.24 6.31 8.36
C PHE A 27 -13.22 4.78 8.46
N ALA A 28 -12.05 4.19 8.73
CA ALA A 28 -11.87 2.75 8.90
C ALA A 28 -10.67 2.47 9.84
N ARG A 29 -10.87 1.62 10.85
CA ARG A 29 -9.80 1.16 11.77
C ARG A 29 -8.97 2.30 12.38
N GLY A 30 -9.64 3.37 12.82
CA GLY A 30 -8.96 4.52 13.43
C GLY A 30 -8.36 5.52 12.43
N ILE A 31 -8.44 5.25 11.12
CA ILE A 31 -7.83 6.07 10.07
C ILE A 31 -8.90 6.67 9.15
N TYR A 32 -8.66 7.91 8.74
CA TYR A 32 -9.33 8.55 7.61
C TYR A 32 -8.61 8.20 6.30
N VAL A 33 -9.23 7.36 5.49
CA VAL A 33 -8.69 6.89 4.21
C VAL A 33 -9.35 7.65 3.08
N ASP A 34 -8.55 8.21 2.17
CA ASP A 34 -9.03 8.87 0.96
C ASP A 34 -9.97 7.94 0.18
N THR A 35 -11.15 8.45 -0.18
CA THR A 35 -12.18 7.69 -0.90
C THR A 35 -11.71 7.15 -2.26
N ASN A 36 -10.65 7.71 -2.83
CA ASN A 36 -10.03 7.23 -4.07
C ASN A 36 -9.18 5.97 -3.86
N LEU A 37 -8.81 5.62 -2.63
CA LEU A 37 -8.21 4.31 -2.29
C LEU A 37 -9.33 3.30 -2.02
N ARG A 38 -9.74 2.60 -3.08
CA ARG A 38 -10.95 1.77 -3.05
C ARG A 38 -10.79 0.51 -2.19
N ASN A 39 -9.60 -0.09 -2.18
CA ASN A 39 -9.35 -1.35 -1.47
C ASN A 39 -8.21 -1.19 -0.46
N THR A 40 -8.49 -1.63 0.77
CA THR A 40 -7.57 -1.54 1.92
C THR A 40 -7.75 -2.77 2.81
N SER A 41 -6.65 -3.35 3.25
CA SER A 41 -6.62 -4.39 4.29
C SER A 41 -6.82 -3.79 5.68
N PRO A 42 -7.62 -4.43 6.56
CA PRO A 42 -7.64 -4.06 7.97
C PRO A 42 -6.26 -4.09 8.62
N HIS A 43 -5.38 -5.02 8.19
CA HIS A 43 -4.04 -5.19 8.76
C HIS A 43 -3.14 -3.99 8.49
N VAL A 44 -3.12 -3.48 7.24
CA VAL A 44 -2.30 -2.32 6.90
C VAL A 44 -2.82 -1.06 7.58
N LEU A 45 -4.14 -0.90 7.69
CA LEU A 45 -4.73 0.26 8.35
C LEU A 45 -4.41 0.26 9.84
N GLN A 46 -4.56 -0.87 10.52
CA GLN A 46 -4.19 -0.97 11.93
C GLN A 46 -2.70 -0.63 12.13
N PHE A 47 -1.82 -1.16 11.29
CA PHE A 47 -0.38 -0.87 11.39
C PHE A 47 -0.05 0.61 11.15
N ILE A 48 -0.68 1.25 10.16
CA ILE A 48 -0.52 2.69 9.92
C ILE A 48 -0.96 3.49 11.16
N TYR A 49 -2.07 3.10 11.79
CA TYR A 49 -2.61 3.76 12.98
C TYR A 49 -1.69 3.60 14.19
N ASP A 50 -1.21 2.38 14.42
CA ASP A 50 -0.30 2.06 15.53
C ASP A 50 1.04 2.82 15.41
N ASN A 51 1.41 3.25 14.21
CA ASN A 51 2.59 4.08 13.94
C ASN A 51 2.29 5.59 13.92
N GLY A 52 1.16 6.03 14.48
CA GLY A 52 0.86 7.42 14.75
C GLY A 52 0.25 8.21 13.57
N TYR A 53 -0.13 7.54 12.49
CA TYR A 53 -0.78 8.19 11.36
C TYR A 53 -2.30 8.09 11.46
N SER A 54 -2.99 9.21 11.20
CA SER A 54 -4.46 9.30 11.27
C SER A 54 -5.11 9.41 9.89
N TYR A 55 -4.32 9.72 8.85
CA TYR A 55 -4.78 9.97 7.49
C TYR A 55 -3.93 9.23 6.47
N VAL A 56 -4.58 8.66 5.46
CA VAL A 56 -3.95 8.10 4.26
C VAL A 56 -4.58 8.73 3.03
N SER A 57 -3.78 9.42 2.24
CA SER A 57 -4.23 10.17 1.06
C SER A 57 -3.42 9.84 -0.18
N LEU A 58 -4.00 10.12 -1.35
CA LEU A 58 -3.25 10.16 -2.60
C LEU A 58 -2.77 11.59 -2.89
N LEU A 59 -1.53 11.71 -3.33
CA LEU A 59 -0.95 12.99 -3.76
C LEU A 59 -1.75 13.56 -4.93
N ASN A 60 -2.11 12.71 -5.89
CA ASN A 60 -2.86 13.08 -7.09
C ASN A 60 -4.31 12.63 -6.98
N ASP A 61 -5.22 13.34 -7.67
CA ASP A 61 -6.63 12.95 -7.76
C ASP A 61 -6.81 11.83 -8.80
N VAL A 62 -6.55 10.61 -8.35
CA VAL A 62 -6.57 9.38 -9.16
C VAL A 62 -7.20 8.27 -8.34
N ILE A 63 -8.00 7.42 -8.97
CA ILE A 63 -8.56 6.26 -8.31
C ILE A 63 -7.52 5.14 -8.34
N VAL A 64 -7.24 4.58 -7.17
CA VAL A 64 -6.40 3.38 -7.03
C VAL A 64 -7.29 2.21 -6.64
N GLU A 65 -7.36 1.25 -7.56
CA GLU A 65 -8.04 -0.02 -7.36
C GLU A 65 -7.05 -1.09 -6.95
N GLY A 66 -7.49 -1.95 -6.03
CA GLY A 66 -6.68 -3.03 -5.48
C GLY A 66 -5.73 -2.61 -4.37
N ARG A 67 -5.01 -3.62 -3.87
CA ARG A 67 -4.24 -3.58 -2.62
C ARG A 67 -2.72 -3.57 -2.86
N SER A 68 -2.29 -3.28 -4.09
CA SER A 68 -0.89 -3.44 -4.50
C SER A 68 0.09 -2.40 -3.95
N TRP A 69 -0.45 -1.42 -3.23
CA TRP A 69 0.26 -0.34 -2.57
C TRP A 69 0.61 -0.66 -1.10
N GLU A 70 -0.06 -1.65 -0.49
CA GLU A 70 0.01 -1.89 0.96
C GLU A 70 1.43 -2.24 1.42
N MET A 71 2.14 -3.07 0.64
CA MET A 71 3.54 -3.42 0.92
C MET A 71 4.44 -2.18 0.96
N SER A 72 4.27 -1.24 0.02
CA SER A 72 5.05 0.00 -0.03
C SER A 72 4.77 0.88 1.18
N ALA A 73 3.52 0.95 1.65
CA ALA A 73 3.17 1.69 2.84
C ALA A 73 3.88 1.12 4.08
N VAL A 74 3.83 -0.19 4.28
CA VAL A 74 4.54 -0.83 5.41
C VAL A 74 6.04 -0.58 5.32
N LYS A 75 6.65 -0.78 4.14
CA LYS A 75 8.09 -0.56 3.93
C LYS A 75 8.52 0.88 4.19
N SER A 76 7.68 1.85 3.81
CA SER A 76 7.93 3.27 4.07
C SER A 76 7.90 3.59 5.56
N ILE A 77 7.00 2.98 6.33
CA ILE A 77 6.91 3.22 7.78
C ILE A 77 8.12 2.68 8.53
N ILE A 78 8.68 1.55 8.07
CA ILE A 78 9.87 0.94 8.66
C ILE A 78 11.18 1.43 8.03
N ASP A 79 11.17 2.59 7.39
CA ASP A 79 12.33 3.25 6.77
C ASP A 79 13.13 2.35 5.81
N LYS A 80 12.45 1.47 5.06
CA LYS A 80 13.05 0.63 4.02
C LYS A 80 12.78 1.21 2.63
N PRO A 81 13.65 2.07 2.07
CA PRO A 81 13.45 2.63 0.75
C PRO A 81 13.48 1.54 -0.33
N GLY A 82 12.76 1.79 -1.43
CA GLY A 82 12.69 0.89 -2.57
C GLY A 82 11.33 0.92 -3.26
N ILE A 83 11.20 0.06 -4.28
CA ILE A 83 9.99 -0.05 -5.07
C ILE A 83 9.36 -1.39 -4.73
N TYR A 84 8.20 -1.33 -4.09
CA TYR A 84 7.53 -2.52 -3.59
C TYR A 84 6.15 -2.66 -4.24
N SER A 85 5.70 -3.89 -4.41
CA SER A 85 4.29 -4.15 -4.75
C SER A 85 3.85 -5.49 -4.22
N GLY A 86 2.75 -5.46 -3.47
CA GLY A 86 2.20 -6.61 -2.77
C GLY A 86 1.08 -6.18 -1.85
N THR A 87 0.26 -7.14 -1.46
CA THR A 87 -0.74 -6.97 -0.42
C THR A 87 -0.13 -7.22 0.96
N VAL A 88 -0.78 -6.74 2.03
CA VAL A 88 -0.47 -7.09 3.42
C VAL A 88 -1.52 -8.08 3.91
N GLU A 89 -1.13 -9.35 4.01
CA GLU A 89 -2.03 -10.44 4.40
C GLU A 89 -2.15 -10.59 5.91
N SER A 90 -1.08 -10.32 6.65
CA SER A 90 -1.12 -10.21 8.11
C SER A 90 0.05 -9.40 8.65
N ILE A 91 -0.15 -8.82 9.83
CA ILE A 91 0.90 -8.24 10.65
C ILE A 91 0.70 -8.78 12.07
N SER A 92 1.62 -9.62 12.54
CA SER A 92 1.54 -10.24 13.86
C SER A 92 2.93 -10.49 14.43
N ASN A 93 3.08 -10.34 15.74
CA ASN A 93 4.34 -10.59 16.45
C ASN A 93 5.56 -9.85 15.85
N GLY A 94 5.34 -8.62 15.37
CA GLY A 94 6.38 -7.83 14.72
C GLY A 94 6.81 -8.35 13.35
N ILE A 95 5.99 -9.16 12.68
CA ILE A 95 6.26 -9.72 11.35
C ILE A 95 5.14 -9.33 10.40
N ALA A 96 5.50 -8.72 9.26
CA ALA A 96 4.59 -8.50 8.15
C ALA A 96 4.68 -9.64 7.12
N ASN A 97 3.54 -10.21 6.75
CA ASN A 97 3.40 -11.19 5.69
C ASN A 97 2.74 -10.54 4.47
N TYR A 98 3.37 -10.67 3.31
CA TYR A 98 2.90 -10.08 2.07
C TYR A 98 2.34 -11.11 1.09
N GLY A 99 1.38 -10.69 0.27
CA GLY A 99 0.76 -11.51 -0.77
C GLY A 99 1.02 -11.00 -2.19
N THR A 100 0.63 -11.83 -3.16
CA THR A 100 0.77 -11.53 -4.59
C THR A 100 -0.29 -10.54 -5.08
N VAL A 101 0.01 -9.87 -6.19
CA VAL A 101 -0.90 -8.94 -6.86
C VAL A 101 -0.91 -9.19 -8.37
N PRO A 102 -1.99 -8.87 -9.08
CA PRO A 102 -2.03 -9.04 -10.53
C PRO A 102 -1.00 -8.15 -11.22
N GLY A 103 -0.51 -8.63 -12.37
CA GLY A 103 0.39 -7.87 -13.24
C GLY A 103 1.83 -7.73 -12.76
N LEU A 104 2.28 -8.48 -11.74
CA LEU A 104 3.67 -8.40 -11.24
C LEU A 104 4.72 -8.63 -12.33
N ALA A 105 4.50 -9.57 -13.26
CA ALA A 105 5.43 -9.81 -14.37
C ALA A 105 5.63 -8.57 -15.25
N ILE A 106 4.55 -7.82 -15.51
CA ILE A 106 4.60 -6.58 -16.30
C ILE A 106 5.25 -5.47 -15.48
N LYS A 107 4.89 -5.32 -14.21
CA LYS A 107 5.51 -4.34 -13.32
C LYS A 107 7.03 -4.58 -13.17
N LYS A 108 7.48 -5.84 -13.06
CA LYS A 108 8.91 -6.22 -13.04
C LYS A 108 9.62 -5.87 -14.35
N ARG A 109 8.95 -5.98 -15.50
CA ARG A 109 9.50 -5.51 -16.80
C ARG A 109 9.61 -3.99 -16.87
N MET A 110 8.65 -3.26 -16.32
CA MET A 110 8.68 -1.79 -16.27
C MET A 110 9.72 -1.27 -15.28
N ASN A 111 9.97 -2.00 -14.20
CA ASN A 111 10.97 -1.64 -13.21
C ASN A 111 11.66 -2.88 -12.63
N VAL A 112 12.92 -3.08 -13.02
CA VAL A 112 13.74 -4.23 -12.60
C VAL A 112 14.10 -4.23 -11.12
N GLN A 113 13.94 -3.09 -10.43
CA GLN A 113 14.18 -2.96 -8.99
C GLN A 113 12.93 -3.26 -8.16
N LEU A 114 11.81 -3.62 -8.80
CA LEU A 114 10.58 -3.96 -8.11
C LEU A 114 10.76 -5.20 -7.23
N LYS A 115 10.63 -5.02 -5.93
CA LYS A 115 10.56 -6.06 -4.92
C LYS A 115 9.12 -6.46 -4.66
N THR A 116 8.87 -7.75 -4.50
CA THR A 116 7.53 -8.32 -4.25
C THR A 116 7.53 -9.16 -2.98
N TYR A 117 6.41 -9.83 -2.70
CA TYR A 117 6.30 -10.78 -1.58
C TYR A 117 7.39 -11.87 -1.59
N GLU A 118 7.97 -12.18 -2.75
CA GLU A 118 9.05 -13.18 -2.88
C GLU A 118 10.36 -12.69 -2.24
N ASP A 119 10.61 -11.38 -2.30
CA ASP A 119 11.84 -10.75 -1.84
C ASP A 119 11.79 -10.36 -0.35
N SER A 120 10.65 -10.51 0.32
CA SER A 120 10.42 -9.99 1.67
C SER A 120 9.44 -10.86 2.46
N LYS A 121 9.66 -12.18 2.48
CA LYS A 121 8.72 -13.10 3.13
C LYS A 121 8.41 -12.78 4.59
N TYR A 122 9.35 -12.19 5.33
CA TYR A 122 9.18 -11.81 6.74
C TYR A 122 9.97 -10.55 7.05
N ASP A 123 9.36 -9.37 6.92
CA ASP A 123 9.98 -8.17 7.50
C ASP A 123 9.76 -8.13 8.99
N LEU A 124 10.86 -8.05 9.73
CA LEU A 124 10.83 -7.65 11.13
C LEU A 124 10.46 -6.17 11.20
N LEU A 125 9.42 -5.89 11.98
CA LEU A 125 8.93 -4.56 12.28
C LEU A 125 9.61 -4.07 13.56
N PRO A 126 9.99 -2.78 13.63
CA PRO A 126 10.49 -2.19 14.86
C PRO A 126 9.44 -2.34 15.98
N ARG A 127 9.92 -2.58 17.20
CA ARG A 127 9.07 -2.70 18.40
C ARG A 127 8.72 -1.34 18.97
#